data_AF-A0A2R5G861-F1
#
_entry.id   AF-A0A2R5G861-F1
#
_cell.length_a   1.000
_cell.length_b   1.000
_cell.length_c   1.000
_cell.angle_alpha   90.00
_cell.angle_beta   90.00
_cell.angle_gamma   90.00
#
_symmetry.space_group_name_H-M   'P 1'
#
loop_
_entity.id
_entity.type
_entity.pdbx_description
1 polymer ?
#
loop_
_entity_poly.entity_id
_entity_poly.type
_entity_poly.pdbx_seq_one_letter_code
_entity_poly.pdbx_strand_id
1 'polypeptide(L)'
;MPRVSNDEFLSLLGEMYKETRESGSVTLSMKMVKDQDLSRGPKALRAEVSNGKACMVRAQVMGGVREGSVFANKEAGKTKRGEKAKISTILTGDQQAVFHKRFSEIIKEHTGKLKRPRDLKRIEERRQRRAAAAATQASS
;
A
#
# COMPACT_ATOMS: atom_id res chain seq x y z
N MET A 1 -11.47 9.29 -6.66
CA MET A 1 -10.75 8.02 -6.44
C MET A 1 -11.70 6.92 -6.89
N PRO A 2 -11.35 6.15 -7.94
CA PRO A 2 -12.18 5.06 -8.43
C PRO A 2 -12.42 4.03 -7.32
N ARG A 3 -13.68 3.61 -7.20
CA ARG A 3 -14.09 2.54 -6.30
C ARG A 3 -14.27 1.27 -7.12
N VAL A 4 -13.56 0.22 -6.72
CA VAL A 4 -13.52 -1.07 -7.41
C VAL A 4 -14.07 -2.18 -6.53
N SER A 5 -14.34 -3.34 -7.12
CA SER A 5 -14.75 -4.53 -6.37
C SER A 5 -13.62 -5.02 -5.44
N ASN A 6 -13.93 -5.87 -4.47
CA ASN A 6 -12.91 -6.40 -3.53
C ASN A 6 -11.83 -7.21 -4.26
N ASP A 7 -12.23 -8.06 -5.21
CA ASP A 7 -11.30 -8.89 -5.98
C ASP A 7 -10.41 -8.05 -6.91
N GLU A 8 -11.01 -7.06 -7.58
CA GLU A 8 -10.29 -6.11 -8.41
C GLU A 8 -9.33 -5.25 -7.58
N PHE A 9 -9.74 -4.82 -6.39
CA PHE A 9 -8.88 -4.10 -5.45
C PHE A 9 -7.64 -4.93 -5.09
N LEU A 10 -7.82 -6.21 -4.75
CA LEU A 10 -6.72 -7.10 -4.38
C LEU A 10 -5.78 -7.35 -5.57
N SER A 11 -6.33 -7.56 -6.77
CA SER A 11 -5.53 -7.73 -7.99
C SER A 11 -4.67 -6.49 -8.27
N LEU A 12 -5.29 -5.31 -8.29
CA LEU A 12 -4.61 -4.04 -8.53
C LEU A 12 -3.60 -3.73 -7.42
N LEU A 13 -3.89 -4.09 -6.16
CA LEU A 13 -2.94 -3.91 -5.06
C LEU A 13 -1.66 -4.74 -5.27
N GLY A 14 -1.79 -5.98 -5.73
CA GLY A 14 -0.63 -6.82 -6.09
C GLY A 14 0.19 -6.20 -7.22
N GLU A 15 -0.47 -5.67 -8.25
CA GLU A 15 0.21 -4.96 -9.34
C GLU A 15 0.93 -3.69 -8.87
N MET A 16 0.29 -2.88 -8.00
CA MET A 16 0.92 -1.69 -7.40
C MET A 16 2.21 -2.05 -6.66
N TYR A 17 2.22 -3.14 -5.89
CA TYR A 17 3.44 -3.61 -5.21
C TYR A 17 4.50 -4.11 -6.18
N LYS A 18 4.11 -4.80 -7.26
CA LYS A 18 5.05 -5.25 -8.30
C LYS A 18 5.75 -4.08 -8.99
N GLU A 19 5.01 -3.03 -9.34
CA GLU A 19 5.56 -1.86 -10.02
C GLU A 19 6.44 -1.01 -9.11
N THR A 20 6.05 -0.84 -7.85
CA THR A 20 6.81 -0.06 -6.87
C THR A 20 8.00 -0.81 -6.26
N ARG A 21 8.27 -2.04 -6.71
CA ARG A 21 9.29 -2.92 -6.12
C ARG A 21 10.70 -2.33 -6.16
N GLU A 22 11.02 -1.59 -7.22
CA GLU A 22 12.34 -0.98 -7.41
C GLU A 22 12.41 0.45 -6.89
N SER A 23 11.31 1.21 -7.02
CA SER A 23 11.23 2.61 -6.63
C SER A 23 9.80 2.97 -6.28
N GLY A 24 9.63 3.85 -5.31
CA GLY A 24 8.31 4.30 -4.85
C GLY A 24 7.84 3.60 -3.59
N SER A 25 6.59 3.87 -3.22
CA SER A 25 5.94 3.26 -2.06
C SER A 25 4.44 3.16 -2.28
N VAL A 26 3.80 2.17 -1.67
CA VAL A 26 2.33 2.05 -1.66
C VAL A 26 1.84 2.45 -0.27
N THR A 27 0.92 3.42 -0.21
CA THR A 27 0.22 3.81 1.01
C THR A 27 -1.14 3.15 1.05
N LEU A 28 -1.43 2.47 2.17
CA LEU A 28 -2.73 1.89 2.47
C LEU A 28 -3.39 2.67 3.62
N SER A 29 -4.66 2.98 3.48
CA SER A 29 -5.47 3.56 4.56
C SER A 29 -6.78 2.80 4.71
N MET A 30 -7.13 2.49 5.96
CA MET A 30 -8.37 1.83 6.34
C MET A 30 -9.15 2.77 7.26
N LYS A 31 -10.43 2.99 6.96
CA LYS A 31 -11.29 3.87 7.76
C LYS A 31 -12.70 3.29 7.83
N MET A 32 -13.32 3.35 9.00
CA MET A 32 -14.75 3.06 9.12
C MET A 32 -15.54 3.99 8.21
N VAL A 33 -16.45 3.40 7.44
CA VAL A 33 -17.32 4.15 6.54
C VAL A 33 -18.34 4.90 7.38
N LYS A 34 -18.55 6.18 7.09
CA LYS A 34 -19.64 6.99 7.66
C LYS A 34 -20.77 7.13 6.64
N ASP A 35 -21.98 7.47 7.09
CA ASP A 35 -23.12 7.67 6.18
C ASP A 35 -22.85 8.71 5.08
N GLN A 36 -22.05 9.74 5.39
CA GLN A 36 -21.61 10.76 4.44
C GLN A 36 -20.76 10.20 3.31
N ASP A 37 -20.02 9.10 3.56
CA ASP A 37 -19.19 8.42 2.57
C ASP A 37 -20.06 7.59 1.58
N LEU A 38 -21.36 7.42 1.85
CA LEU A 38 -22.32 6.63 1.07
C LEU A 38 -23.46 7.46 0.45
N SER A 39 -23.24 8.75 0.19
CA SER A 39 -24.26 9.67 -0.34
C SER A 39 -25.00 9.13 -1.58
N ARG A 40 -24.37 8.25 -2.38
CA ARG A 40 -24.97 7.55 -3.54
C ARG A 40 -24.85 6.01 -3.51
N GLY A 41 -24.59 5.41 -2.35
CA GLY A 41 -24.38 3.96 -2.21
C GLY A 41 -25.67 3.11 -2.13
N PRO A 42 -25.62 1.80 -2.41
CA PRO A 42 -26.75 0.88 -2.26
C PRO A 42 -27.32 0.85 -0.84
N LYS A 43 -28.64 0.66 -0.69
CA LYS A 43 -29.32 0.61 0.63
C LYS A 43 -28.74 -0.46 1.56
N ALA A 44 -28.41 -1.64 1.05
CA ALA A 44 -27.80 -2.72 1.83
C ALA A 44 -26.47 -2.31 2.46
N LEU A 45 -25.67 -1.53 1.74
CA LEU A 45 -24.39 -1.01 2.21
C LEU A 45 -24.56 0.03 3.34
N ARG A 46 -25.65 0.79 3.32
CA ARG A 46 -25.98 1.76 4.39
C ARG A 46 -26.34 1.05 5.70
N ALA A 47 -27.04 -0.08 5.64
CA ALA A 47 -27.34 -0.87 6.84
C ALA A 47 -26.05 -1.41 7.51
N GLU A 48 -25.10 -1.90 6.71
CA GLU A 48 -23.78 -2.33 7.20
C GLU A 48 -22.98 -1.18 7.83
N VAL A 49 -23.09 0.04 7.27
CA VAL A 49 -22.48 1.25 7.84
C VAL A 49 -23.10 1.63 9.17
N SER A 50 -24.42 1.65 9.25
CA SER A 50 -25.14 1.98 10.48
C SER A 50 -24.80 1.01 11.62
N ASN A 51 -24.52 -0.26 11.29
CA ASN A 51 -24.09 -1.27 12.24
C ASN A 51 -22.58 -1.20 12.57
N GLY A 52 -21.83 -0.26 12.00
CA GLY A 52 -20.38 -0.15 12.20
C GLY A 52 -19.60 -1.35 11.65
N LYS A 53 -20.13 -2.06 10.65
CA LYS A 53 -19.52 -3.27 10.07
C LYS A 53 -18.85 -3.04 8.72
N ALA A 54 -18.93 -1.81 8.20
CA ALA A 54 -18.32 -1.43 6.93
C ALA A 54 -17.00 -0.65 7.09
N CYS A 55 -15.96 -1.08 6.38
CA CYS A 55 -14.64 -0.44 6.35
C CYS A 55 -14.26 -0.07 4.91
N MET A 56 -13.80 1.16 4.70
CA MET A 56 -13.23 1.60 3.43
C MET A 56 -11.74 1.37 3.45
N VAL A 57 -11.23 0.69 2.42
CA VAL A 57 -9.80 0.50 2.19
C VAL A 57 -9.39 1.31 0.98
N ARG A 58 -8.28 2.02 1.07
CA ARG A 58 -7.73 2.83 -0.02
C ARG A 58 -6.26 2.51 -0.20
N ALA A 59 -5.84 2.32 -1.45
CA ALA A 59 -4.45 2.13 -1.83
C ALA A 59 -4.01 3.24 -2.78
N GLN A 60 -2.75 3.67 -2.64
CA GLN A 60 -2.19 4.74 -3.45
C GLN A 60 -0.70 4.53 -3.67
N VAL A 61 -0.25 4.69 -4.91
CA VAL A 61 1.18 4.72 -5.23
C VAL A 61 1.76 6.12 -4.98
N MET A 62 2.91 6.18 -4.31
CA MET A 62 3.64 7.40 -3.96
C MET A 62 5.03 7.33 -4.62
N GLY A 63 5.14 7.94 -5.80
CA GLY A 63 6.37 7.95 -6.60
C GLY A 63 6.68 6.60 -7.25
N GLY A 64 7.68 6.55 -8.13
CA GLY A 64 8.23 5.30 -8.68
C GLY A 64 7.39 4.59 -9.76
N VAL A 65 6.34 5.22 -10.27
CA VAL A 65 5.53 4.67 -11.36
C VAL A 65 6.34 4.71 -12.66
N ARG A 66 6.57 3.55 -13.29
CA ARG A 66 7.28 3.44 -14.58
C ARG A 66 6.42 3.98 -15.72
N GLU A 67 7.08 4.59 -16.70
CA GLU A 67 6.44 5.02 -17.95
C GLU A 67 5.83 3.80 -18.67
N GLY A 68 4.55 3.88 -19.06
CA GLY A 68 3.81 2.76 -19.68
C GLY A 68 3.13 1.79 -18.72
N SER A 69 3.22 2.00 -17.40
CA SER A 69 2.41 1.23 -16.43
C SER A 69 0.92 1.45 -16.60
N VAL A 70 0.11 0.48 -16.14
CA VAL A 70 -1.36 0.60 -16.09
C VAL A 70 -1.79 1.73 -15.14
N PHE A 71 -0.90 2.09 -14.21
CA PHE A 71 -1.05 3.19 -13.26
C PHE A 71 -0.42 4.51 -13.74
N ALA A 72 0.30 4.51 -14.88
CA ALA A 72 0.72 5.72 -15.58
C ALA A 72 -0.44 6.19 -16.47
N ASN A 73 -1.01 7.34 -16.15
CA ASN A 73 -2.13 7.91 -16.90
C ASN A 73 -1.75 8.08 -18.39
N LYS A 74 -2.50 7.43 -19.29
CA LYS A 74 -2.39 7.56 -20.76
C LYS A 74 -3.31 8.64 -21.34
N GLU A 75 -3.59 9.71 -20.61
CA GLU A 75 -4.29 10.87 -21.19
C GLU A 75 -3.28 11.89 -21.69
N ALA A 76 -3.11 11.88 -23.01
CA ALA A 76 -2.32 12.82 -23.77
C ALA A 76 -2.70 14.27 -23.44
N GLY A 77 -1.70 15.09 -23.12
CA GLY A 77 -1.74 16.52 -23.39
C GLY A 77 -1.56 17.46 -22.21
N LYS A 78 -1.96 17.13 -20.97
CA LYS A 78 -1.79 18.04 -19.81
C LYS A 78 -1.66 17.28 -18.49
N THR A 79 -0.57 16.53 -18.30
CA THR A 79 -0.26 15.92 -17.01
C THR A 79 0.01 17.00 -15.96
N LYS A 80 -0.96 17.26 -15.09
CA LYS A 80 -0.67 17.83 -13.78
C LYS A 80 0.25 16.84 -13.05
N ARG A 81 1.52 17.20 -12.93
CA ARG A 81 2.55 16.47 -12.17
C ARG A 81 2.00 16.15 -10.76
N GLY A 82 1.51 14.93 -10.53
CA GLY A 82 1.04 14.52 -9.21
C GLY A 82 -0.28 13.74 -9.12
N GLU A 83 -0.95 13.39 -10.21
CA GLU A 83 -2.14 12.51 -10.11
C GLU A 83 -1.72 11.05 -9.90
N LYS A 84 -1.56 10.71 -8.62
CA LYS A 84 -1.14 9.40 -8.14
C LYS A 84 -2.23 8.36 -8.39
N ALA A 85 -1.86 7.17 -8.87
CA ALA A 85 -2.76 6.03 -8.96
C ALA A 85 -3.36 5.73 -7.59
N LYS A 86 -4.70 5.72 -7.52
CA LYS A 86 -5.48 5.72 -6.28
C LYS A 86 -6.70 4.83 -6.51
N ILE A 87 -6.87 3.79 -5.69
CA ILE A 87 -8.04 2.91 -5.75
C ILE A 87 -8.66 2.76 -4.36
N SER A 88 -9.95 2.47 -4.31
CA SER A 88 -10.65 2.18 -3.05
C SER A 88 -11.64 1.04 -3.19
N THR A 89 -11.92 0.39 -2.07
CA THR A 89 -13.01 -0.58 -1.95
C THR A 89 -13.69 -0.47 -0.58
N ILE A 90 -14.86 -1.09 -0.43
CA ILE A 90 -15.58 -1.14 0.85
C ILE A 90 -15.82 -2.60 1.23
N LEU A 91 -15.32 -2.95 2.40
CA LEU A 91 -15.50 -4.23 3.05
C LEU A 91 -16.71 -4.18 3.95
N THR A 92 -17.63 -5.11 3.75
CA THR A 92 -18.75 -5.43 4.64
C THR A 92 -18.41 -6.64 5.51
N GLY A 93 -19.16 -6.85 6.60
CA GLY A 93 -18.79 -7.85 7.61
C GLY A 93 -18.70 -9.29 7.08
N ASP A 94 -19.56 -9.65 6.14
CA ASP A 94 -19.61 -10.95 5.47
C ASP A 94 -18.37 -11.27 4.61
N GLN A 95 -17.73 -10.24 4.04
CA GLN A 95 -16.61 -10.39 3.12
C GLN A 95 -15.24 -10.20 3.78
N GLN A 96 -15.20 -9.74 5.04
CA GLN A 96 -13.96 -9.41 5.75
C GLN A 96 -13.00 -10.60 5.86
N ALA A 97 -13.49 -11.78 6.26
CA ALA A 97 -12.62 -12.93 6.50
C ALA A 97 -11.88 -13.38 5.22
N VAL A 98 -12.62 -13.47 4.10
CA VAL A 98 -12.07 -13.85 2.80
C VAL A 98 -11.10 -12.79 2.28
N PHE A 99 -11.47 -11.50 2.40
CA PHE A 99 -10.61 -10.40 2.00
C PHE A 99 -9.32 -10.37 2.82
N HIS A 100 -9.39 -10.43 4.15
CA HIS A 100 -8.22 -10.37 5.02
C HIS A 100 -7.25 -11.52 4.74
N LYS A 101 -7.74 -12.73 4.43
CA LYS A 101 -6.88 -13.84 4.04
C LYS A 101 -6.05 -13.49 2.80
N ARG A 102 -6.71 -13.16 1.68
CA ARG A 102 -6.04 -12.81 0.41
C ARG A 102 -5.17 -11.56 0.54
N PHE A 103 -5.66 -10.54 1.22
CA PHE A 103 -4.93 -9.31 1.52
C PHE A 103 -3.63 -9.62 2.28
N SER A 104 -3.69 -10.46 3.31
CA SER A 104 -2.50 -10.81 4.10
C SER A 104 -1.46 -11.57 3.29
N GLU A 105 -1.89 -12.41 2.33
CA GLU A 105 -1.00 -13.15 1.43
C GLU A 105 -0.23 -12.17 0.53
N ILE A 106 -0.92 -11.20 -0.08
CA ILE A 106 -0.32 -10.14 -0.91
C ILE A 106 0.70 -9.33 -0.09
N ILE A 107 0.33 -8.88 1.11
CA ILE A 107 1.25 -8.10 1.96
C ILE A 107 2.49 -8.93 2.29
N LYS A 108 2.34 -10.18 2.73
CA LYS A 108 3.47 -11.05 3.06
C LYS A 108 4.39 -11.28 1.86
N GLU A 109 3.84 -11.51 0.68
CA GLU A 109 4.60 -11.72 -0.56
C GLU A 109 5.47 -10.49 -0.88
N HIS A 110 4.92 -9.29 -0.77
CA HIS A 110 5.59 -8.07 -1.22
C HIS A 110 6.39 -7.35 -0.13
N THR A 111 6.11 -7.57 1.15
CA THR A 111 6.86 -6.97 2.28
C THR A 111 7.76 -7.97 3.02
N GLY A 112 7.88 -9.22 2.55
CA GLY A 112 8.61 -10.28 3.23
C GLY A 112 10.14 -10.11 3.30
N LYS A 113 10.72 -9.16 2.56
CA LYS A 113 12.18 -8.95 2.46
C LYS A 113 12.73 -7.90 3.43
N LEU A 114 11.95 -7.49 4.42
CA LEU A 114 12.42 -6.57 5.45
C LEU A 114 13.54 -7.22 6.27
N LYS A 115 14.59 -6.44 6.56
CA LYS A 115 15.70 -6.89 7.42
C LYS A 115 15.15 -7.30 8.78
N ARG A 116 15.58 -8.45 9.29
CA ARG A 116 15.18 -8.88 10.63
C ARG A 116 15.90 -8.04 11.68
N PRO A 117 15.32 -7.81 12.86
CA PRO A 117 15.97 -7.04 13.93
C PRO A 117 17.38 -7.54 14.29
N ARG A 118 17.59 -8.86 14.25
CA ARG A 118 18.90 -9.48 14.49
C ARG A 118 19.93 -9.13 13.42
N ASP A 119 19.50 -9.00 12.17
CA ASP A 119 20.36 -8.62 11.05
C ASP A 119 20.74 -7.12 11.15
N LEU A 120 19.82 -6.28 11.61
CA LEU A 120 20.08 -4.85 11.86
C LEU A 120 21.16 -4.65 12.94
N LYS A 121 21.07 -5.35 14.08
CA LYS A 121 22.08 -5.27 15.15
C LYS A 121 23.48 -5.63 14.65
N ARG A 122 23.57 -6.71 13.86
CA ARG A 122 24.84 -7.17 13.26
C ARG A 122 25.41 -6.19 12.23
N ILE A 123 24.55 -5.50 11.47
CA ILE A 123 24.96 -4.46 10.53
C ILE A 123 25.53 -3.26 11.29
N GLU A 124 24.89 -2.84 12.38
CA GLU A 124 25.34 -1.70 13.19
C GLU A 124 26.68 -1.99 13.88
N GLU A 125 26.83 -3.17 14.49
CA GLU A 125 28.10 -3.61 15.09
C GLU A 125 29.25 -3.62 14.06
N ARG A 126 28.98 -4.07 12.82
CA ARG A 126 29.96 -4.04 11.74
C ARG A 126 30.30 -2.60 11.32
N ARG A 127 29.32 -1.69 11.31
CA ARG A 127 29.54 -0.28 10.98
C ARG A 127 30.41 0.39 12.04
N GLN A 128 30.13 0.16 13.32
CA GLN A 128 30.93 0.67 14.44
C GLN A 128 32.37 0.17 14.41
N ARG A 129 32.58 -1.14 14.15
CA ARG A 129 33.94 -1.71 14.00
C ARG A 129 34.72 -1.10 12.85
N ARG A 130 34.07 -0.87 11.69
CA ARG A 130 34.72 -0.22 10.54
C ARG A 130 35.04 1.25 10.83
N ALA A 131 34.15 1.96 11.50
CA ALA A 131 34.40 3.35 11.90
C ALA A 131 35.56 3.46 12.91
N ALA A 132 35.62 2.57 13.90
CA ALA A 132 36.73 2.51 14.85
C ALA A 132 38.06 2.21 14.16
N ALA A 133 38.10 1.20 13.27
CA ALA A 133 39.32 0.85 12.53
C ALA A 133 39.81 1.99 11.62
N ALA A 134 38.90 2.70 10.96
CA ALA A 134 39.25 3.86 10.13
C ALA A 134 39.78 5.04 10.97
N ALA A 135 39.23 5.28 12.17
CA ALA A 135 39.71 6.31 13.08
C ALA A 135 41.13 6.01 13.60
N THR A 136 41.43 4.73 13.90
CA THR A 136 42.77 4.31 14.31
C THR A 136 43.80 4.45 13.19
N GLN A 137 43.42 4.16 11.94
CA GLN A 137 44.30 4.34 10.77
C GLN A 137 44.55 5.81 10.40
N ALA A 138 43.61 6.71 10.70
CA ALA A 138 43.77 8.15 10.45
C ALA A 138 44.56 8.90 11.54
N SER A 139 44.86 8.24 12.66
CA SER A 139 45.62 8.79 13.80
C SER A 139 47.02 8.19 13.93
N SER A 140 47.42 7.37 12.95
CA SER A 140 48.77 6.82 12.77
C SER A 140 49.47 7.57 11.64
#